data_AF-A0A9Q5QXB5-F1
#
_entry.id   AF-A0A9Q5QXB5-F1
#
_cell.length_a   1.000
_cell.length_b   1.000
_cell.length_c   1.000
_cell.angle_alpha   90.00
_cell.angle_beta   90.00
_cell.angle_gamma   90.00
#
_symmetry.space_group_name_H-M   'P 1'
#
loop_
_entity.id
_entity.type
_entity.pdbx_description
1 polymer ?
#
loop_
_entity_poly.entity_id
_entity_poly.type
_entity_poly.pdbx_seq_one_letter_code
_entity_poly.pdbx_strand_id
1 'polypeptide(L)'
;MTQTNMENYGKSFLVIIVPISFLIIVVLNTWKFLLIGLFLIMSLNLWQKYRWEKWCDQVNPLFYELIEENQGKISSVDLAIRGNFPGDEAKRYLEKKAKEFGTNPVDSGTDGPHYYFITGSILGEILDGSESDVKPVGRAVTKEARSLLSPPVLVLESKEGDKEGQISNRLETKSLEKQLAFGSLIQSELAQRLGVYSSTVYKRRNDPDFSEWTRSRDPDGIAWSYSRKNREFFPLDK
;
A
#
# COMPACT_ATOMS: atom_id res chain seq x y z
N MET A 1 0.31 60.30 11.33
CA MET A 1 1.24 59.24 11.77
C MET A 1 1.60 58.29 10.62
N THR A 2 2.07 58.80 9.48
CA THR A 2 2.35 57.96 8.28
C THR A 2 3.76 58.16 7.70
N GLN A 3 4.49 59.19 8.15
CA GLN A 3 5.80 59.56 7.59
C GLN A 3 6.95 58.67 8.09
N THR A 4 6.88 58.17 9.33
CA THR A 4 7.95 57.36 9.96
C THR A 4 8.05 55.93 9.41
N ASN A 5 6.94 55.35 8.91
CA ASN A 5 6.95 54.00 8.35
C ASN A 5 7.65 53.95 6.98
N MET A 6 7.55 55.00 6.16
CA MET A 6 8.17 55.03 4.83
C MET A 6 9.69 55.26 4.90
N GLU A 7 10.14 56.09 5.85
CA GLU A 7 11.58 56.30 6.12
C GLU A 7 12.25 55.04 6.70
N ASN A 8 11.55 54.32 7.58
CA ASN A 8 12.04 53.06 8.14
C ASN A 8 12.08 51.94 7.09
N TYR A 9 11.11 51.90 6.16
CA TYR A 9 11.12 50.95 5.04
C TYR A 9 12.30 51.20 4.10
N GLY A 10 12.60 52.47 3.79
CA GLY A 10 13.77 52.85 2.99
C GLY A 10 15.09 52.45 3.65
N LYS A 11 15.24 52.68 4.96
CA LYS A 11 16.43 52.28 5.72
C LYS A 11 16.57 50.75 5.82
N SER A 12 15.48 50.03 6.07
CA SER A 12 15.49 48.56 6.14
C SER A 12 15.82 47.92 4.79
N PHE A 13 15.28 48.47 3.70
CA PHE A 13 15.60 48.02 2.34
C PHE A 13 17.07 48.26 1.99
N LEU A 14 17.64 49.40 2.38
CA LEU A 14 19.05 49.71 2.16
C LEU A 14 19.99 48.77 2.94
N VAL A 15 19.59 48.37 4.15
CA VAL A 15 20.31 47.38 4.97
C VAL A 15 20.24 45.96 4.37
N ILE A 16 19.14 45.61 3.69
CA ILE A 16 18.96 44.29 3.06
C ILE A 16 19.60 44.23 1.67
N ILE A 17 19.63 45.32 0.92
CA ILE A 17 20.15 45.33 -0.46
C ILE A 17 21.67 45.21 -0.52
N VAL A 18 22.38 45.69 0.49
CA VAL A 18 23.84 45.61 0.60
C VAL A 18 24.33 44.15 0.67
N PRO A 19 23.86 43.30 1.61
CA PRO A 19 24.26 41.90 1.66
C PRO A 19 23.75 41.11 0.44
N ILE A 20 22.57 41.41 -0.09
CA ILE A 20 22.05 40.77 -1.30
C ILE A 20 22.93 41.09 -2.52
N SER A 21 23.35 42.35 -2.69
CA SER A 21 24.24 42.74 -3.79
C SER A 21 25.60 42.06 -3.69
N PHE A 22 26.16 41.96 -2.47
CA PHE A 22 27.38 41.19 -2.24
C PHE A 22 27.21 39.71 -2.62
N LEU A 23 26.07 39.12 -2.24
CA LEU A 23 25.75 37.73 -2.56
C LEU A 23 25.58 37.52 -4.07
N ILE A 24 24.95 38.46 -4.78
CA ILE A 24 24.84 38.47 -6.24
C ILE A 24 26.23 38.56 -6.88
N ILE A 25 27.12 39.43 -6.40
CA ILE A 25 28.50 39.54 -6.91
C ILE A 25 29.26 38.23 -6.68
N VAL A 26 29.12 37.61 -5.52
CA VAL A 26 29.70 36.29 -5.24
C VAL A 26 29.16 35.25 -6.22
N VAL A 27 27.85 35.20 -6.45
CA VAL A 27 27.22 34.28 -7.42
C VAL A 27 27.71 34.55 -8.85
N LEU A 28 27.77 35.82 -9.27
CA LEU A 28 28.28 36.23 -10.58
C LEU A 28 29.79 35.98 -10.72
N ASN A 29 30.55 35.89 -9.62
CA ASN A 29 31.95 35.54 -9.62
C ASN A 29 32.16 34.01 -9.63
N THR A 30 31.32 33.27 -8.90
CA THR A 30 31.41 31.81 -8.76
C THR A 30 30.49 31.05 -9.73
N TRP A 31 29.80 31.72 -10.65
CA TRP A 31 28.85 31.10 -11.58
C TRP A 31 29.49 29.98 -12.42
N LYS A 32 30.78 30.09 -12.76
CA LYS A 32 31.51 29.05 -13.49
C LYS A 32 31.64 27.77 -12.67
N PHE A 33 31.92 27.89 -11.37
CA PHE A 33 31.94 26.75 -10.46
C PHE A 33 30.54 26.17 -10.25
N LEU A 34 29.50 27.01 -10.18
CA LEU A 34 28.11 26.55 -10.14
C LEU A 34 27.72 25.80 -11.41
N LEU A 35 28.14 26.26 -12.59
CA LEU A 35 27.92 25.56 -13.85
C LEU A 35 28.65 24.22 -13.90
N ILE A 36 29.90 24.16 -13.43
CA ILE A 36 30.67 22.90 -13.33
C ILE A 36 29.95 21.94 -12.38
N GLY A 37 29.50 22.41 -11.22
CA GLY A 37 28.75 21.61 -10.26
C GLY A 37 27.43 21.09 -10.85
N LEU A 38 26.68 21.94 -11.54
CA LEU A 38 25.43 21.57 -12.23
C LEU A 38 25.69 20.51 -13.30
N PHE A 39 26.72 20.69 -14.14
CA PHE A 39 27.09 19.72 -15.16
C PHE A 39 27.52 18.39 -14.54
N LEU A 40 28.32 18.42 -13.47
CA LEU A 40 28.73 17.23 -12.74
C LEU A 40 27.52 16.47 -12.19
N ILE A 41 26.56 17.17 -11.57
CA ILE A 41 25.31 16.58 -11.08
C ILE A 41 24.50 15.99 -12.23
N MET A 42 24.41 16.67 -13.37
CA MET A 42 23.69 16.18 -14.54
C MET A 42 24.35 14.91 -15.11
N SER A 43 25.68 14.90 -15.24
CA SER A 43 26.45 13.75 -15.69
C SER A 43 26.33 12.55 -14.74
N LEU A 44 26.40 12.79 -13.43
CA LEU A 44 26.21 11.74 -12.42
C LEU A 44 24.80 11.14 -12.49
N ASN A 45 23.76 11.97 -12.67
CA ASN A 45 22.40 11.49 -12.84
C ASN A 45 22.22 10.66 -14.12
N LEU A 46 22.82 11.09 -15.24
CA LEU A 46 22.79 10.32 -16.50
C LEU A 46 23.51 8.98 -16.34
N TRP A 47 24.67 8.98 -15.70
CA TRP A 47 25.43 7.76 -15.48
C TRP A 47 24.71 6.80 -14.53
N GLN A 48 24.09 7.32 -13.47
CA GLN A 48 23.29 6.52 -12.54
C GLN A 48 22.10 5.88 -13.25
N LYS A 49 21.41 6.62 -14.14
CA LYS A 49 20.35 6.07 -14.98
C LYS A 49 20.88 5.00 -15.94
N TYR A 50 21.99 5.26 -16.61
CA TYR A 50 22.59 4.31 -17.55
C TYR A 50 23.07 3.03 -16.87
N ARG A 51 23.68 3.14 -15.68
CA ARG A 51 24.05 1.97 -14.87
C ARG A 51 22.82 1.16 -14.48
N TRP A 52 21.74 1.82 -14.08
CA TRP A 52 20.49 1.15 -13.73
C TRP A 52 19.88 0.40 -14.92
N GLU A 53 19.95 0.97 -16.12
CA GLU A 53 19.44 0.33 -17.34
C GLU A 53 20.26 -0.91 -17.70
N LYS A 54 21.59 -0.80 -17.72
CA LYS A 54 22.48 -1.95 -17.91
C LYS A 54 22.31 -3.03 -16.85
N TRP A 55 22.03 -2.62 -15.62
CA TRP A 55 21.75 -3.53 -14.53
C TRP A 55 20.42 -4.26 -14.73
N CYS A 56 19.36 -3.57 -15.14
CA CYS A 56 18.07 -4.20 -15.49
C CYS A 56 18.24 -5.24 -16.60
N ASP A 57 19.04 -4.93 -17.62
CA ASP A 57 19.29 -5.84 -18.74
C ASP A 57 19.95 -7.16 -18.29
N GLN A 58 20.88 -7.09 -17.33
CA GLN A 58 21.56 -8.26 -16.79
C GLN A 58 20.69 -9.06 -15.80
N VAL A 59 19.83 -8.38 -15.06
CA VAL A 59 18.96 -9.01 -14.04
C VAL A 59 17.69 -9.61 -14.66
N ASN A 60 17.20 -9.07 -15.77
CA ASN A 60 16.05 -9.62 -16.51
C ASN A 60 16.15 -11.14 -16.76
N PRO A 61 17.23 -11.70 -17.36
CA PRO A 61 17.33 -13.14 -17.59
C PRO A 61 17.34 -13.96 -16.28
N LEU A 62 18.05 -13.49 -15.25
CA LEU A 62 18.07 -14.15 -13.93
C LEU A 62 16.70 -14.15 -13.25
N PHE A 63 15.95 -13.06 -13.42
CA PHE A 63 14.59 -12.96 -12.92
C PHE A 63 13.67 -13.99 -13.56
N TYR A 64 13.75 -14.20 -14.88
CA TYR A 64 12.93 -15.21 -15.56
C TYR A 64 13.34 -16.63 -15.19
N GLU A 65 14.64 -16.90 -15.05
CA GLU A 65 15.16 -18.19 -14.57
C GLU A 65 14.63 -18.51 -13.17
N LEU A 66 14.69 -17.54 -12.25
CA LEU A 66 14.18 -17.68 -10.89
C LEU A 66 12.66 -17.85 -10.82
N ILE A 67 11.90 -17.21 -11.72
CA ILE A 67 10.45 -17.41 -11.80
C ILE A 67 10.11 -18.83 -12.24
N GLU A 68 10.87 -19.38 -13.19
CA GLU A 68 10.65 -20.73 -13.70
C GLU A 68 11.06 -21.79 -12.67
N GLU A 69 12.19 -21.58 -11.98
CA GLU A 69 12.71 -22.48 -10.94
C GLU A 69 11.83 -22.49 -9.68
N ASN A 70 11.33 -21.34 -9.23
CA ASN A 70 10.64 -21.18 -7.94
C ASN A 70 9.12 -20.97 -8.07
N GLN A 71 8.50 -21.42 -9.16
CA GLN A 71 7.05 -21.31 -9.40
C GLN A 71 6.52 -19.88 -9.16
N GLY A 72 7.25 -18.87 -9.61
CA GLY A 72 6.90 -17.45 -9.49
C GLY A 72 7.10 -16.82 -8.10
N LYS A 73 7.69 -17.51 -7.12
CA LYS A 73 8.14 -16.88 -5.86
C LYS A 73 9.55 -16.31 -6.02
N ILE A 74 9.71 -15.01 -5.81
CA ILE A 74 11.04 -14.36 -5.84
C ILE A 74 11.29 -13.60 -4.54
N SER A 75 12.45 -13.82 -3.93
CA SER A 75 12.95 -13.01 -2.83
C SER A 75 13.94 -11.96 -3.33
N SER A 76 13.92 -10.78 -2.73
CA SER A 76 14.96 -9.75 -2.97
C SER A 76 16.35 -10.25 -2.61
N VAL A 77 16.45 -11.12 -1.60
CA VAL A 77 17.70 -11.71 -1.13
C VAL A 77 18.22 -12.73 -2.14
N ASP A 78 17.35 -13.58 -2.67
CA ASP A 78 17.73 -14.62 -3.64
C ASP A 78 18.21 -13.99 -4.96
N LEU A 79 17.52 -12.94 -5.43
CA LEU A 79 17.95 -12.16 -6.59
C LEU A 79 19.30 -11.47 -6.36
N ALA A 80 19.54 -10.95 -5.15
CA ALA A 80 20.78 -10.28 -4.78
C ALA A 80 21.97 -11.27 -4.70
N ILE A 81 21.75 -12.44 -4.09
CA ILE A 81 22.76 -13.50 -3.96
C ILE A 81 23.11 -14.06 -5.35
N ARG A 82 22.10 -14.41 -6.16
CA ARG A 82 22.32 -15.04 -7.47
C ARG A 82 22.89 -14.08 -8.50
N GLY A 83 22.57 -12.79 -8.38
CA GLY A 83 23.16 -11.74 -9.19
C GLY A 83 24.48 -11.16 -8.66
N ASN A 84 24.89 -11.49 -7.43
CA ASN A 84 26.01 -10.84 -6.72
C ASN A 84 25.87 -9.30 -6.72
N PHE A 85 24.67 -8.80 -6.39
CA PHE A 85 24.32 -7.38 -6.43
C PHE A 85 23.86 -6.86 -5.06
N PRO A 86 23.94 -5.53 -4.81
CA PRO A 86 23.43 -4.94 -3.58
C PRO A 86 21.92 -5.17 -3.44
N GLY A 87 21.50 -5.62 -2.26
CA GLY A 87 20.11 -6.00 -1.98
C GLY A 87 19.09 -4.86 -2.15
N ASP A 88 19.51 -3.61 -1.96
CA ASP A 88 18.65 -2.44 -2.16
C ASP A 88 18.24 -2.25 -3.62
N GLU A 89 19.15 -2.54 -4.56
CA GLU A 89 18.86 -2.46 -6.00
C GLU A 89 17.92 -3.61 -6.44
N ALA A 90 18.18 -4.82 -5.94
CA ALA A 90 17.32 -5.98 -6.15
C ALA A 90 15.88 -5.75 -5.64
N LYS A 91 15.74 -5.19 -4.44
CA LYS A 91 14.43 -4.82 -3.89
C LYS A 91 13.72 -3.80 -4.76
N ARG A 92 14.39 -2.71 -5.14
CA ARG A 92 13.81 -1.64 -5.97
C ARG A 92 13.36 -2.15 -7.33
N TYR A 93 14.09 -3.10 -7.91
CA TYR A 93 13.72 -3.75 -9.16
C TYR A 93 12.50 -4.64 -9.02
N LEU A 94 12.45 -5.47 -7.98
CA LEU A 94 11.29 -6.31 -7.71
C LEU A 94 10.05 -5.47 -7.41
N GLU A 95 10.14 -4.36 -6.70
CA GLU A 95 9.01 -3.43 -6.51
C GLU A 95 8.52 -2.85 -7.84
N LYS A 96 9.44 -2.45 -8.72
CA LYS A 96 9.09 -1.96 -10.06
C LYS A 96 8.39 -3.05 -10.88
N LYS A 97 8.94 -4.27 -10.88
CA LYS A 97 8.38 -5.42 -11.59
C LYS A 97 7.04 -5.83 -11.00
N ALA A 98 6.92 -5.89 -9.68
CA ALA A 98 5.67 -6.20 -9.00
C ALA A 98 4.58 -5.18 -9.37
N LYS A 99 4.92 -3.89 -9.45
CA LYS A 99 4.00 -2.87 -9.97
C LYS A 99 3.60 -3.10 -11.43
N GLU A 100 4.52 -3.51 -12.30
CA GLU A 100 4.24 -3.86 -13.70
C GLU A 100 3.32 -5.08 -13.81
N PHE A 101 3.49 -6.08 -12.93
CA PHE A 101 2.72 -7.32 -12.88
C PHE A 101 1.48 -7.25 -11.96
N GLY A 102 1.18 -6.09 -11.37
CA GLY A 102 0.01 -5.91 -10.49
C GLY A 102 0.08 -6.69 -9.16
N THR A 103 1.27 -6.99 -8.68
CA THR A 103 1.53 -7.77 -7.47
C THR A 103 2.05 -6.91 -6.34
N ASN A 104 1.61 -7.22 -5.11
CA ASN A 104 2.03 -6.52 -3.91
C ASN A 104 3.09 -7.34 -3.17
N PRO A 105 4.11 -6.69 -2.58
CA PRO A 105 5.07 -7.37 -1.73
C PRO A 105 4.36 -7.98 -0.53
N VAL A 106 4.62 -9.27 -0.27
CA VAL A 106 4.15 -9.95 0.93
C VAL A 106 5.30 -9.93 1.92
N ASP A 107 5.18 -9.12 2.97
CA ASP A 107 6.19 -9.02 4.01
C ASP A 107 6.18 -10.28 4.88
N SER A 108 7.21 -11.11 4.70
CA SER A 108 7.45 -12.27 5.55
C SER A 108 8.53 -11.86 6.55
N GLY A 109 8.13 -11.52 7.77
CA GLY A 109 8.93 -10.80 8.77
C GLY A 109 10.26 -11.43 9.23
N THR A 110 10.73 -12.50 8.58
CA THR A 110 12.00 -13.19 8.85
C THR A 110 12.95 -13.31 7.65
N ASP A 111 12.46 -13.23 6.40
CA ASP A 111 13.29 -13.46 5.18
C ASP A 111 13.14 -12.33 4.13
N GLY A 112 12.63 -11.18 4.57
CA GLY A 112 12.33 -10.04 3.69
C GLY A 112 11.05 -10.22 2.88
N PRO A 113 10.67 -9.21 2.10
CA PRO A 113 9.45 -9.25 1.30
C PRO A 113 9.59 -10.27 0.16
N HIS A 114 8.64 -11.19 0.07
CA HIS A 114 8.50 -12.12 -1.06
C HIS A 114 7.54 -11.53 -2.10
N TYR A 115 7.91 -11.66 -3.37
CA TYR A 115 7.11 -11.23 -4.50
C TYR A 115 6.61 -12.46 -5.24
N TYR A 116 5.29 -12.54 -5.45
CA TYR A 116 4.67 -13.62 -6.22
C TYR A 116 4.30 -13.09 -7.60
N PHE A 117 4.75 -13.74 -8.66
CA PHE A 117 4.44 -13.38 -10.04
C PHE A 117 3.58 -14.48 -10.66
N ILE A 118 2.45 -14.12 -11.29
CA ILE A 118 1.57 -15.09 -11.94
C ILE A 118 2.18 -15.48 -13.30
N THR A 119 2.67 -16.73 -13.40
CA THR A 119 3.26 -17.31 -14.62
C THR A 119 2.37 -18.41 -15.19
N GLY A 120 2.50 -18.70 -16.49
CA GLY A 120 1.74 -19.76 -17.19
C GLY A 120 1.85 -21.15 -16.54
N SER A 121 2.95 -21.46 -15.85
CA SER A 121 3.12 -22.73 -15.11
C SER A 121 2.23 -22.81 -13.87
N ILE A 122 2.06 -21.71 -13.12
CA ILE A 122 1.14 -21.61 -11.98
C ILE A 122 -0.31 -21.64 -12.49
N LEU A 123 -0.56 -20.98 -13.62
CA LEU A 123 -1.89 -20.96 -14.22
C LEU A 123 -2.26 -22.34 -14.80
N GLY A 124 -1.28 -23.08 -15.33
CA GLY A 124 -1.42 -24.48 -15.74
C GLY A 124 -1.72 -25.39 -14.56
N GLU A 125 -0.96 -25.30 -13.46
CA GLU A 125 -1.21 -26.07 -12.24
C GLU A 125 -2.60 -25.79 -11.62
N ILE A 126 -3.04 -24.52 -11.61
CA ILE A 126 -4.39 -24.14 -11.14
C ILE A 126 -5.50 -24.65 -12.07
N LEU A 127 -5.22 -24.78 -13.38
CA LEU A 127 -6.22 -25.18 -14.38
C LEU A 127 -6.28 -26.71 -14.58
N ASP A 128 -5.17 -27.40 -14.40
CA ASP A 128 -5.02 -28.87 -14.54
C ASP A 128 -5.22 -29.60 -13.18
N GLY A 129 -4.96 -28.93 -12.05
CA GLY A 129 -5.09 -29.45 -10.69
C GLY A 129 -6.41 -29.08 -10.03
N SER A 130 -7.49 -29.81 -10.33
CA SER A 130 -8.77 -29.67 -9.60
C SER A 130 -8.73 -30.16 -8.14
N GLU A 131 -7.63 -30.74 -7.64
CA GLU A 131 -7.49 -31.15 -6.25
C GLU A 131 -5.99 -31.21 -5.91
N SER A 132 -5.40 -30.10 -5.49
CA SER A 132 -4.11 -30.11 -4.79
C SER A 132 -4.07 -29.00 -3.77
N ASP A 133 -3.82 -29.41 -2.53
CA ASP A 133 -3.81 -28.63 -1.31
C ASP A 133 -2.66 -27.61 -1.34
N VAL A 134 -2.90 -26.43 -1.92
CA VAL A 134 -2.03 -25.27 -1.78
C VAL A 134 -2.78 -24.17 -1.03
N LYS A 135 -2.42 -24.05 0.24
CA LYS A 135 -2.61 -22.92 1.16
C LYS A 135 -2.70 -21.55 0.44
N PRO A 136 -3.56 -20.66 0.94
CA PRO A 136 -4.61 -19.99 0.19
C PRO A 136 -4.13 -18.90 -0.76
N VAL A 137 -4.70 -18.94 -1.96
CA VAL A 137 -4.87 -17.82 -2.89
C VAL A 137 -5.43 -16.59 -2.16
N GLY A 138 -4.58 -15.59 -1.96
CA GLY A 138 -4.93 -14.25 -1.49
C GLY A 138 -5.35 -13.31 -2.62
N ARG A 139 -6.51 -13.58 -3.23
CA ARG A 139 -7.54 -12.59 -3.63
C ARG A 139 -7.07 -11.25 -4.22
N ALA A 140 -6.84 -11.17 -5.54
CA ALA A 140 -6.92 -9.87 -6.23
C ALA A 140 -7.34 -9.85 -7.73
N VAL A 141 -7.37 -10.97 -8.47
CA VAL A 141 -7.48 -10.87 -9.95
C VAL A 141 -8.84 -11.25 -10.55
N THR A 142 -9.73 -11.97 -9.86
CA THR A 142 -10.91 -12.55 -10.52
C THR A 142 -12.23 -11.76 -10.41
N LYS A 143 -12.27 -10.56 -9.82
CA LYS A 143 -13.52 -9.79 -9.72
C LYS A 143 -13.88 -8.99 -10.97
N GLU A 144 -12.92 -8.58 -11.79
CA GLU A 144 -13.22 -7.69 -12.92
C GLU A 144 -13.56 -8.45 -14.21
N ALA A 145 -12.88 -9.57 -14.49
CA ALA A 145 -13.05 -10.28 -15.76
C ALA A 145 -14.37 -11.07 -15.89
N ARG A 146 -14.98 -11.49 -14.78
CA ARG A 146 -16.25 -12.26 -14.80
C ARG A 146 -17.51 -11.39 -14.84
N SER A 147 -17.37 -10.06 -14.71
CA SER A 147 -18.52 -9.15 -14.61
C SER A 147 -19.00 -8.58 -15.97
N LEU A 148 -18.31 -8.87 -17.08
CA LEU A 148 -18.58 -8.20 -18.37
C LEU A 148 -19.37 -9.05 -19.40
N LEU A 149 -19.76 -10.30 -19.10
CA LEU A 149 -20.29 -11.23 -20.13
C LEU A 149 -21.59 -11.98 -19.77
N SER A 150 -22.40 -11.55 -18.79
CA SER A 150 -23.69 -12.21 -18.54
C SER A 150 -24.78 -11.25 -18.01
N PRO A 151 -25.98 -11.18 -18.63
CA PRO A 151 -27.14 -10.44 -18.11
C PRO A 151 -27.67 -11.06 -16.79
N PRO A 152 -28.34 -10.27 -15.93
CA PRO A 152 -28.65 -10.67 -14.56
C PRO A 152 -29.86 -11.60 -14.54
N VAL A 153 -29.68 -12.83 -14.05
CA VAL A 153 -30.79 -13.67 -13.61
C VAL A 153 -30.73 -13.76 -12.09
N LEU A 154 -31.75 -13.18 -11.46
CA LEU A 154 -32.06 -13.32 -10.04
C LEU A 154 -32.45 -14.78 -9.76
N VAL A 155 -31.63 -15.50 -8.99
CA VAL A 155 -32.11 -16.67 -8.23
C VAL A 155 -31.50 -16.60 -6.83
N LEU A 156 -32.38 -16.33 -5.87
CA LEU A 156 -32.20 -16.61 -4.46
C LEU A 156 -32.16 -18.13 -4.29
N GLU A 157 -31.04 -18.68 -3.83
CA GLU A 157 -31.06 -20.01 -3.22
C GLU A 157 -30.12 -20.02 -2.01
N SER A 158 -30.76 -19.92 -0.85
CA SER A 158 -30.26 -20.26 0.47
C SER A 158 -29.98 -21.76 0.55
N LYS A 159 -28.76 -22.15 0.94
CA LYS A 159 -28.51 -23.46 1.56
C LYS A 159 -27.70 -23.29 2.84
N GLU A 160 -28.45 -23.48 3.92
CA GLU A 160 -28.03 -23.83 5.26
C GLU A 160 -27.67 -25.34 5.27
N GLY A 161 -26.63 -25.72 6.00
CA GLY A 161 -26.13 -27.08 6.08
C GLY A 161 -24.83 -27.19 6.88
N ASP A 162 -24.96 -27.63 8.13
CA ASP A 162 -23.95 -27.71 9.19
C ASP A 162 -22.79 -28.70 8.93
N LYS A 163 -21.56 -28.37 9.38
CA LYS A 163 -20.92 -28.89 10.61
C LYS A 163 -19.39 -28.68 10.66
N GLU A 164 -18.96 -28.27 11.85
CA GLU A 164 -17.67 -28.52 12.53
C GLU A 164 -16.35 -27.96 11.97
N GLY A 165 -15.73 -27.08 12.77
CA GLY A 165 -14.40 -26.54 12.55
C GLY A 165 -13.96 -25.65 13.71
N GLN A 166 -13.99 -26.21 14.91
CA GLN A 166 -13.73 -25.58 16.21
C GLN A 166 -12.24 -25.22 16.39
N ILE A 167 -11.66 -24.36 15.52
CA ILE A 167 -10.27 -23.87 15.67
C ILE A 167 -10.11 -22.36 15.33
N SER A 168 -11.00 -21.76 14.52
CA SER A 168 -10.83 -20.35 14.06
C SER A 168 -11.12 -19.26 15.12
N ASN A 169 -11.99 -19.53 16.09
CA ASN A 169 -12.49 -18.48 16.99
C ASN A 169 -11.46 -17.94 18.00
N ARG A 170 -10.38 -18.68 18.31
CA ARG A 170 -9.46 -18.32 19.42
C ARG A 170 -8.34 -17.35 19.01
N LEU A 171 -8.01 -17.29 17.72
CA LEU A 171 -6.96 -16.41 17.21
C LEU A 171 -7.52 -15.05 16.80
N GLU A 172 -8.74 -15.02 16.28
CA GLU A 172 -9.43 -13.78 15.89
C GLU A 172 -9.89 -12.96 17.10
N THR A 173 -10.39 -13.62 18.15
CA THR A 173 -10.85 -12.96 19.39
C THR A 173 -9.74 -12.15 20.09
N LYS A 174 -8.49 -12.64 20.06
CA LYS A 174 -7.34 -11.94 20.67
C LYS A 174 -6.90 -10.70 19.87
N SER A 175 -7.04 -10.72 18.54
CA SER A 175 -6.81 -9.52 17.72
C SER A 175 -7.93 -8.51 17.92
N LEU A 176 -9.17 -9.00 18.01
CA LEU A 176 -10.37 -8.19 18.22
C LEU A 176 -10.36 -7.47 19.58
N GLU A 177 -10.01 -8.16 20.67
CA GLU A 177 -9.86 -7.55 22.00
C GLU A 177 -8.77 -6.47 22.01
N LYS A 178 -7.64 -6.73 21.33
CA LYS A 178 -6.52 -5.80 21.27
C LYS A 178 -6.84 -4.54 20.46
N GLN A 179 -7.77 -4.62 19.51
CA GLN A 179 -8.26 -3.49 18.72
C GLN A 179 -9.47 -2.78 19.34
N LEU A 180 -10.28 -3.49 20.13
CA LEU A 180 -11.26 -2.89 21.06
C LEU A 180 -10.58 -1.92 22.05
N ALA A 181 -9.33 -2.21 22.46
CA ALA A 181 -8.55 -1.34 23.34
C ALA A 181 -8.22 0.03 22.73
N PHE A 182 -8.37 0.21 21.41
CA PHE A 182 -8.08 1.47 20.71
C PHE A 182 -9.31 2.37 20.50
N GLY A 183 -10.50 1.95 20.92
CA GLY A 183 -11.69 2.81 20.93
C GLY A 183 -12.20 3.26 19.55
N SER A 184 -11.64 2.74 18.46
CA SER A 184 -12.16 2.95 17.11
C SER A 184 -12.12 1.64 16.33
N LEU A 185 -13.22 1.32 15.65
CA LEU A 185 -13.37 0.12 14.83
C LEU A 185 -13.48 0.54 13.36
N ILE A 186 -12.80 -0.17 12.48
CA ILE A 186 -13.01 0.00 11.03
C ILE A 186 -14.30 -0.71 10.60
N GLN A 187 -14.79 -0.38 9.40
CA GLN A 187 -16.05 -0.91 8.88
C GLN A 187 -16.14 -2.44 8.83
N SER A 188 -15.05 -3.13 8.48
CA SER A 188 -14.99 -4.58 8.47
C SER A 188 -15.07 -5.19 9.87
N GLU A 189 -14.49 -4.53 10.86
CA GLU A 189 -14.45 -5.00 12.26
C GLU A 189 -15.79 -4.80 12.95
N LEU A 190 -16.42 -3.63 12.78
CA LEU A 190 -17.78 -3.41 13.28
C LEU A 190 -18.75 -4.39 12.61
N ALA A 191 -18.58 -4.67 11.32
CA ALA A 191 -19.42 -5.64 10.62
C ALA A 191 -19.25 -7.06 11.17
N GLN A 192 -18.01 -7.48 11.43
CA GLN A 192 -17.70 -8.76 12.07
C GLN A 192 -18.30 -8.85 13.48
N ARG A 193 -18.19 -7.78 14.27
CA ARG A 193 -18.74 -7.70 15.63
C ARG A 193 -20.27 -7.77 15.67
N LEU A 194 -20.94 -7.15 14.71
CA LEU A 194 -22.41 -7.16 14.59
C LEU A 194 -22.95 -8.41 13.85
N GLY A 195 -22.08 -9.30 13.36
CA GLY A 195 -22.46 -10.48 12.57
C GLY A 195 -23.13 -10.13 11.23
N VAL A 196 -22.76 -9.01 10.62
CA VAL A 196 -23.32 -8.56 9.32
C VAL A 196 -22.23 -8.34 8.28
N TYR A 197 -22.61 -8.25 7.01
CA TYR A 197 -21.69 -7.87 5.95
C TYR A 197 -21.26 -6.40 6.06
N SER A 198 -19.99 -6.10 5.74
CA SER A 198 -19.45 -4.74 5.76
C SER A 198 -20.24 -3.77 4.88
N SER A 199 -20.85 -4.26 3.79
CA SER A 199 -21.71 -3.46 2.91
C SER A 199 -23.00 -2.99 3.60
N THR A 200 -23.55 -3.76 4.53
CA THR A 200 -24.73 -3.38 5.32
C THR A 200 -24.39 -2.24 6.26
N VAL A 201 -23.25 -2.33 6.97
CA VAL A 201 -22.75 -1.25 7.83
C VAL A 201 -22.45 0.00 6.99
N TYR A 202 -21.81 -0.14 5.82
CA TYR A 202 -21.57 0.98 4.90
C TYR A 202 -22.86 1.70 4.55
N LYS A 203 -23.88 0.97 4.10
CA LYS A 203 -25.14 1.57 3.66
C LYS A 203 -25.84 2.30 4.81
N ARG A 204 -25.84 1.71 6.01
CA ARG A 204 -26.56 2.24 7.17
C ARG A 204 -25.79 3.26 8.00
N ARG A 205 -24.49 3.45 7.81
CA ARG A 205 -23.65 4.35 8.65
C ARG A 205 -24.10 5.81 8.69
N ASN A 206 -24.92 6.23 7.72
CA ASN A 206 -25.47 7.59 7.64
C ASN A 206 -26.94 7.65 8.07
N ASP A 207 -27.54 6.52 8.48
CA ASP A 207 -28.93 6.47 8.92
C ASP A 207 -29.03 7.08 10.33
N PRO A 208 -30.10 7.83 10.65
CA PRO A 208 -30.29 8.42 11.97
C PRO A 208 -30.39 7.36 13.07
N ASP A 209 -30.92 6.17 12.75
CA ASP A 209 -31.14 5.07 13.68
C ASP A 209 -29.92 4.12 13.79
N PHE A 210 -28.79 4.48 13.16
CA PHE A 210 -27.60 3.62 13.11
C PHE A 210 -27.07 3.27 14.51
N SER A 211 -27.07 4.24 15.43
CA SER A 211 -26.61 4.05 16.81
C SER A 211 -27.48 3.06 17.61
N GLU A 212 -28.79 3.03 17.37
CA GLU A 212 -29.71 2.09 18.02
C GLU A 212 -29.63 0.71 17.38
N TRP A 213 -29.51 0.66 16.05
CA TRP A 213 -29.34 -0.56 15.29
C TRP A 213 -28.06 -1.32 15.67
N THR A 214 -26.95 -0.60 15.83
CA THR A 214 -25.69 -1.19 16.30
C THR A 214 -25.81 -1.67 17.75
N ARG A 215 -26.38 -0.87 18.66
CA ARG A 215 -26.65 -1.25 20.05
C ARG A 215 -27.45 -2.55 20.19
N SER A 216 -28.47 -2.76 19.36
CA SER A 216 -29.30 -3.98 19.41
C SER A 216 -28.59 -5.23 18.89
N ARG A 217 -27.51 -5.07 18.12
CA ARG A 217 -26.81 -6.15 17.42
C ARG A 217 -25.44 -6.43 18.02
N ASP A 218 -24.91 -5.49 18.77
CA ASP A 218 -23.61 -5.59 19.42
C ASP A 218 -23.67 -6.52 20.63
N PRO A 219 -22.75 -7.51 20.76
CA PRO A 219 -22.71 -8.40 21.91
C PRO A 219 -22.57 -7.69 23.26
N ASP A 220 -21.92 -6.52 23.28
CA ASP A 220 -21.72 -5.72 24.49
C ASP A 220 -22.75 -4.59 24.61
N GLY A 221 -23.73 -4.51 23.71
CA GLY A 221 -24.78 -3.47 23.72
C GLY A 221 -24.25 -2.06 23.46
N ILE A 222 -23.13 -1.91 22.77
CA ILE A 222 -22.51 -0.61 22.49
C ILE A 222 -23.17 0.05 21.27
N ALA A 223 -23.54 1.33 21.41
CA ALA A 223 -23.97 2.14 20.27
C ALA A 223 -22.74 2.65 19.53
N TRP A 224 -22.71 2.56 18.20
CA TRP A 224 -21.58 3.01 17.39
C TRP A 224 -21.97 4.19 16.51
N SER A 225 -21.07 5.17 16.38
CA SER A 225 -21.21 6.31 15.47
C SER A 225 -20.10 6.33 14.42
N TYR A 226 -20.44 6.74 13.21
CA TYR A 226 -19.47 6.84 12.12
C TYR A 226 -18.86 8.25 12.05
N SER A 227 -17.53 8.34 12.15
CA SER A 227 -16.81 9.59 11.93
C SER A 227 -16.29 9.67 10.50
N ARG A 228 -16.84 10.59 9.69
CA ARG A 228 -16.36 10.86 8.32
C ARG A 228 -14.90 11.31 8.26
N LYS A 229 -14.39 11.94 9.33
CA LYS A 229 -13.02 12.49 9.39
C LYS A 229 -11.97 11.39 9.38
N ASN A 230 -12.22 10.32 10.13
CA ASN A 230 -11.26 9.21 10.29
C ASN A 230 -11.70 7.94 9.54
N ARG A 231 -12.92 7.91 8.99
CA ARG A 231 -13.55 6.72 8.36
C ARG A 231 -13.63 5.52 9.30
N GLU A 232 -13.79 5.81 10.58
CA GLU A 232 -13.82 4.84 11.68
C GLU A 232 -15.12 4.99 12.47
N PHE A 233 -15.49 3.92 13.16
CA PHE A 233 -16.63 3.83 14.04
C PHE A 233 -16.17 3.98 15.49
N PHE A 234 -16.80 4.89 16.22
CA PHE A 234 -16.49 5.17 17.61
C PHE A 234 -17.64 4.72 18.50
N PRO A 235 -17.36 4.13 19.67
CA PRO A 235 -18.37 3.79 20.64
C PRO A 235 -18.96 5.08 21.21
N LEU A 236 -20.28 5.19 21.15
CA LEU A 236 -21.06 6.16 21.89
C LEU A 236 -21.42 5.51 23.22
N ASP A 237 -20.50 5.60 24.18
CA ASP A 237 -20.84 5.32 25.57
C ASP A 237 -21.85 6.35 26.07
N LYS A 238 -22.69 5.91 26.99
CA LYS A 238 -23.74 6.72 27.63
C LYS A 238 -23.19 7.44 28.85
#